data_AF-A0A3S1CTQ8-F1
#
_entry.id   AF-A0A3S1CTQ8-F1
#
_cell.length_a   1.000
_cell.length_b   1.000
_cell.length_c   1.000
_cell.angle_alpha   90.00
_cell.angle_beta   90.00
_cell.angle_gamma   90.00
#
_symmetry.space_group_name_H-M   'P 1'
#
loop_
_entity.id
_entity.type
_entity.pdbx_description
1 polymer ?
#
loop_
_entity_poly.entity_id
_entity_poly.type
_entity_poly.pdbx_seq_one_letter_code
_entity_poly.pdbx_strand_id
1 'polypeptide(L)'
;AVPINYPFAQLTSLPGGLEITAAPSMIPYDLFVKPNSPLDDAEVRKAVLIAINPALWVKDAFGEFASPSRSVYPNVMLDPVNPIRFPTDFEAAKAAIAKHGAVNLVIGLHSAAPSYSRIADLMIAQLALIGVKATAYVLPSGAAYTLKDDPNPPDLLLTIAGPDAAHPDSQAKAFFTKDAPLNFFGRALPQADAIVDRAGQVTDVKERDALYE
;
A
#
# COMPACT_ATOMS: atom_id res chain seq x y z
N ALA A 1 5.14 -4.76 20.29
CA ALA A 1 6.10 -4.22 19.32
C ALA A 1 6.23 -5.24 18.20
N VAL A 2 5.99 -4.85 16.94
CA VAL A 2 6.29 -5.73 15.79
C VAL A 2 7.82 -5.81 15.65
N PRO A 3 8.43 -6.98 15.51
CA PRO A 3 9.86 -7.10 15.26
C PRO A 3 10.20 -6.39 13.94
N ILE A 4 10.84 -5.22 14.02
CA ILE A 4 11.18 -4.40 12.84
C ILE A 4 12.50 -4.80 12.16
N ASN A 5 13.28 -5.71 12.76
CA ASN A 5 14.66 -6.02 12.35
C ASN A 5 14.95 -7.50 12.09
N TYR A 6 13.94 -8.37 12.08
CA TYR A 6 14.16 -9.80 11.86
C TYR A 6 13.51 -10.25 10.55
N PRO A 7 14.19 -11.01 9.68
CA PRO A 7 13.56 -11.58 8.51
C PRO A 7 12.45 -12.52 8.96
N PHE A 8 11.18 -12.16 8.70
CA PHE A 8 10.02 -12.94 9.14
C PHE A 8 10.11 -14.42 8.73
N ALA A 9 10.67 -14.71 7.55
CA ALA A 9 10.89 -16.07 7.07
C ALA A 9 11.82 -16.93 7.96
N GLN A 10 12.67 -16.32 8.78
CA GLN A 10 13.58 -17.04 9.69
C GLN A 10 12.94 -17.34 11.05
N LEU A 11 11.73 -16.83 11.34
CA LEU A 11 11.05 -17.11 12.61
C LEU A 11 10.77 -18.61 12.77
N THR A 12 10.52 -19.34 11.68
CA THR A 12 10.32 -20.79 11.70
C THR A 12 11.57 -21.60 12.06
N SER A 13 12.73 -20.96 12.14
CA SER A 13 14.03 -21.60 12.42
C SER A 13 14.63 -21.19 13.77
N LEU A 14 13.83 -20.65 14.70
CA LEU A 14 14.32 -20.26 16.03
C LEU A 14 14.79 -21.47 16.86
N PRO A 15 15.79 -21.26 17.76
CA PRO A 15 16.24 -22.31 18.67
C PRO A 15 15.12 -22.92 19.51
N GLY A 16 15.26 -24.20 19.87
CA GLY A 16 14.34 -24.85 20.80
C GLY A 16 14.30 -24.14 22.16
N GLY A 17 13.12 -24.10 22.78
CA GLY A 17 12.87 -23.42 24.05
C GLY A 17 12.32 -22.00 23.93
N LEU A 18 12.15 -21.49 22.71
CA LEU A 18 11.43 -20.25 22.43
C LEU A 18 10.02 -20.56 21.92
N GLU A 19 9.02 -19.82 22.42
CA GLU A 19 7.66 -19.84 21.91
C GLU A 19 7.47 -18.72 20.88
N ILE A 20 6.83 -19.05 19.77
CA ILE A 20 6.45 -18.09 18.73
C ILE A 20 4.93 -18.01 18.73
N THR A 21 4.42 -16.79 18.88
CA THR A 21 3.00 -16.51 18.69
C THR A 21 2.82 -15.56 17.52
N ALA A 22 1.76 -15.78 16.75
CA ALA A 22 1.33 -14.91 15.66
C ALA A 22 -0.15 -14.58 15.85
N ALA A 23 -0.51 -13.33 15.66
CA ALA A 23 -1.89 -12.86 15.75
C ALA A 23 -2.20 -11.92 14.58
N PRO A 24 -3.46 -11.87 14.11
CA PRO A 24 -3.88 -10.88 13.13
C PRO A 24 -3.54 -9.45 13.58
N SER A 25 -3.07 -8.61 12.64
CA SER A 25 -2.56 -7.26 12.92
C SER A 25 -3.40 -6.19 12.23
N MET A 26 -3.55 -5.04 12.89
CA MET A 26 -4.17 -3.81 12.37
C MET A 26 -3.21 -2.98 11.50
N ILE A 27 -2.04 -3.50 11.15
CA ILE A 27 -0.96 -2.76 10.47
C ILE A 27 -0.95 -3.12 8.98
N PRO A 28 -1.41 -2.23 8.08
CA PRO A 28 -1.26 -2.39 6.65
C PRO A 28 0.06 -1.75 6.18
N TYR A 29 0.64 -2.31 5.11
CA TYR A 29 1.60 -1.59 4.27
C TYR A 29 0.85 -1.02 3.08
N ASP A 30 0.94 0.29 2.89
CA ASP A 30 0.23 1.02 1.85
C ASP A 30 1.19 1.74 0.92
N LEU A 31 0.77 1.85 -0.34
CA LEU A 31 1.51 2.51 -1.40
C LEU A 31 0.71 3.71 -1.91
N PHE A 32 1.02 4.90 -1.39
CA PHE A 32 0.37 6.14 -1.82
C PHE A 32 0.98 6.60 -3.15
N VAL A 33 0.18 7.27 -3.97
CA VAL A 33 0.57 7.72 -5.31
C VAL A 33 0.46 9.23 -5.41
N LYS A 34 1.52 9.91 -5.86
CA LYS A 34 1.46 11.37 -6.07
C LYS A 34 0.56 11.74 -7.26
N PRO A 35 -0.08 12.92 -7.27
CA PRO A 35 -0.70 13.48 -8.46
C PRO A 35 0.36 13.83 -9.52
N ASN A 36 -0.03 13.90 -10.78
CA ASN A 36 0.83 14.22 -11.92
C ASN A 36 2.00 13.24 -12.08
N SER A 37 1.78 11.96 -11.76
CA SER A 37 2.74 10.89 -12.02
C SER A 37 2.38 10.13 -13.30
N PRO A 38 3.26 9.27 -13.85
CA PRO A 38 2.90 8.39 -14.95
C PRO A 38 1.67 7.51 -14.67
N LEU A 39 1.30 7.34 -13.40
CA LEU A 39 0.13 6.55 -12.97
C LEU A 39 -1.20 7.30 -13.10
N ASP A 40 -1.22 8.56 -13.54
CA ASP A 40 -2.48 9.21 -13.94
C ASP A 40 -3.03 8.64 -15.24
N ASP A 41 -2.15 8.15 -16.13
CA ASP A 41 -2.58 7.39 -17.30
C ASP A 41 -3.20 6.05 -16.89
N ALA A 42 -4.40 5.76 -17.42
CA ALA A 42 -5.16 4.58 -17.03
C ALA A 42 -4.55 3.27 -17.53
N GLU A 43 -3.93 3.25 -18.71
CA GLU A 43 -3.26 2.05 -19.24
C GLU A 43 -1.99 1.77 -18.44
N VAL A 44 -1.18 2.81 -18.17
CA VAL A 44 0.04 2.69 -17.34
C VAL A 44 -0.32 2.23 -15.92
N ARG A 45 -1.32 2.85 -15.28
CA ARG A 45 -1.76 2.47 -13.94
C ARG A 45 -2.24 1.02 -13.88
N LYS A 46 -3.01 0.57 -14.87
CA LYS A 46 -3.48 -0.82 -14.93
C LYS A 46 -2.33 -1.80 -15.11
N ALA A 47 -1.36 -1.48 -15.98
CA ALA A 47 -0.16 -2.29 -16.16
C ALA A 47 0.68 -2.37 -14.88
N VAL A 48 0.87 -1.24 -14.19
CA VAL A 48 1.59 -1.17 -12.92
C VAL A 48 0.88 -1.99 -11.84
N LEU A 49 -0.45 -1.92 -11.72
CA LEU A 49 -1.23 -2.77 -10.80
C LEU A 49 -0.98 -4.26 -11.04
N ILE A 50 -0.85 -4.71 -12.28
CA ILE A 50 -0.53 -6.12 -12.59
C ILE A 50 0.83 -6.51 -11.96
N ALA A 51 1.84 -5.67 -12.14
CA ALA A 51 3.19 -5.95 -11.64
C ALA A 51 3.31 -5.85 -10.12
N ILE A 52 2.71 -4.84 -9.47
CA ILE A 52 2.85 -4.66 -8.01
C ILE A 52 1.93 -5.58 -7.20
N ASN A 53 1.11 -6.41 -7.84
CA ASN A 53 0.16 -7.32 -7.21
C ASN A 53 0.79 -8.06 -6.01
N PRO A 54 0.32 -7.80 -4.76
CA PRO A 54 0.89 -8.39 -3.55
C PRO A 54 0.91 -9.91 -3.53
N ALA A 55 -0.01 -10.57 -4.24
CA ALA A 55 -0.06 -12.02 -4.33
C ALA A 55 1.21 -12.62 -4.97
N LEU A 56 1.97 -11.82 -5.72
CA LEU A 56 3.22 -12.26 -6.38
C LEU A 56 4.43 -12.27 -5.44
N TRP A 57 4.39 -11.51 -4.34
CA TRP A 57 5.61 -11.23 -3.56
C TRP A 57 5.44 -11.26 -2.04
N VAL A 58 4.22 -11.20 -1.50
CA VAL A 58 4.01 -11.12 -0.04
C VAL A 58 4.63 -12.29 0.72
N LYS A 59 4.54 -13.51 0.17
CA LYS A 59 5.12 -14.71 0.77
C LYS A 59 6.66 -14.65 0.79
N ASP A 60 7.27 -14.07 -0.24
CA ASP A 60 8.72 -13.90 -0.33
C ASP A 60 9.26 -12.80 0.60
N ALA A 61 8.39 -11.86 0.99
CA ALA A 61 8.73 -10.81 1.95
C ALA A 61 8.51 -11.26 3.41
N PHE A 62 7.41 -11.95 3.69
CA PHE A 62 6.91 -12.16 5.05
C PHE A 62 6.72 -13.63 5.45
N GLY A 63 6.93 -14.59 4.54
CA GLY A 63 6.63 -16.00 4.79
C GLY A 63 5.13 -16.21 5.03
N GLU A 64 4.79 -16.84 6.14
CA GLU A 64 3.40 -17.07 6.58
C GLU A 64 2.84 -15.97 7.48
N PHE A 65 3.65 -14.96 7.84
CA PHE A 65 3.32 -13.95 8.85
C PHE A 65 2.63 -12.70 8.30
N ALA A 66 2.27 -12.69 7.02
CA ALA A 66 1.45 -11.64 6.42
C ALA A 66 0.53 -12.23 5.33
N SER A 67 -0.53 -11.49 5.03
CA SER A 67 -1.48 -11.81 3.97
C SER A 67 -1.66 -10.61 3.05
N PRO A 68 -2.02 -10.81 1.76
CA PRO A 68 -2.46 -9.71 0.92
C PRO A 68 -3.60 -8.91 1.57
N SER A 69 -3.54 -7.58 1.47
CA SER A 69 -4.66 -6.72 1.84
C SER A 69 -5.84 -6.95 0.90
N ARG A 70 -7.05 -6.96 1.45
CA ARG A 70 -8.31 -7.15 0.70
C ARG A 70 -9.00 -5.82 0.38
N SER A 71 -8.67 -4.75 1.09
CA SER A 71 -9.11 -3.38 0.86
C SER A 71 -7.97 -2.42 1.21
N VAL A 72 -8.24 -1.11 1.20
CA VAL A 72 -7.33 -0.09 1.75
C VAL A 72 -7.35 -0.05 3.28
N TYR A 73 -8.18 -0.88 3.93
CA TYR A 73 -8.27 -1.04 5.37
C TYR A 73 -7.63 -2.37 5.81
N PRO A 74 -7.16 -2.50 7.05
CA PRO A 74 -6.67 -3.76 7.60
C PRO A 74 -7.73 -4.86 7.48
N ASN A 75 -7.30 -6.08 7.11
CA ASN A 75 -8.20 -7.23 6.96
C ASN A 75 -8.98 -7.58 8.24
N VAL A 76 -8.41 -7.24 9.42
CA VAL A 76 -9.06 -7.41 10.73
C VAL A 76 -10.10 -6.33 11.04
N MET A 77 -10.06 -5.20 10.34
CA MET A 77 -10.99 -4.09 10.50
C MET A 77 -12.19 -4.23 9.58
N LEU A 78 -11.94 -4.58 8.32
CA LEU A 78 -12.95 -4.66 7.27
C LEU A 78 -12.69 -5.88 6.40
N ASP A 79 -13.65 -6.80 6.33
CA ASP A 79 -13.66 -7.88 5.34
C ASP A 79 -14.67 -7.54 4.22
N PRO A 80 -14.19 -6.98 3.08
CA PRO A 80 -15.07 -6.55 2.01
C PRO A 80 -15.71 -7.74 1.28
N VAL A 81 -16.96 -7.56 0.86
CA VAL A 81 -17.68 -8.47 -0.03
C VAL A 81 -17.02 -8.52 -1.41
N ASN A 82 -16.57 -7.36 -1.90
CA ASN A 82 -15.86 -7.16 -3.16
C ASN A 82 -14.43 -6.69 -2.87
N PRO A 83 -13.50 -7.62 -2.56
CA PRO A 83 -12.11 -7.25 -2.29
C PRO A 83 -11.44 -6.63 -3.53
N ILE A 84 -10.44 -5.79 -3.29
CA ILE A 84 -9.57 -5.26 -4.33
C ILE A 84 -8.97 -6.41 -5.13
N ARG A 85 -9.11 -6.36 -6.45
CA ARG A 85 -8.55 -7.35 -7.38
C ARG A 85 -7.47 -6.72 -8.23
N PHE A 86 -6.30 -7.31 -8.18
CA PHE A 86 -5.21 -6.97 -9.09
C PHE A 86 -5.38 -7.76 -10.39
N PRO A 87 -5.29 -7.11 -11.57
CA PRO A 87 -5.26 -7.84 -12.83
C PRO A 87 -3.96 -8.67 -12.93
N THR A 88 -3.93 -9.65 -13.83
CA THR A 88 -2.82 -10.64 -13.89
C THR A 88 -2.22 -10.84 -15.29
N ASP A 89 -2.67 -10.10 -16.29
CA ASP A 89 -2.23 -10.26 -17.67
C ASP A 89 -0.91 -9.50 -17.94
N PHE A 90 0.21 -10.15 -17.67
CA PHE A 90 1.54 -9.56 -17.86
C PHE A 90 1.87 -9.22 -19.32
N GLU A 91 1.34 -9.97 -20.29
CA GLU A 91 1.59 -9.67 -21.70
C GLU A 91 0.86 -8.40 -22.13
N ALA A 92 -0.39 -8.24 -21.69
CA ALA A 92 -1.10 -6.97 -21.86
C ALA A 92 -0.40 -5.81 -21.15
N ALA A 93 0.15 -6.04 -19.94
CA ALA A 93 0.89 -5.02 -19.20
C ALA A 93 2.16 -4.57 -19.96
N LYS A 94 2.97 -5.52 -20.45
CA LYS A 94 4.17 -5.23 -21.27
C LYS A 94 3.80 -4.43 -22.52
N ALA A 95 2.76 -4.87 -23.23
CA ALA A 95 2.29 -4.20 -24.44
C ALA A 95 1.81 -2.77 -24.16
N ALA A 96 1.10 -2.56 -23.04
CA ALA A 96 0.65 -1.24 -22.60
C ALA A 96 1.85 -0.33 -22.30
N ILE A 97 2.83 -0.77 -21.49
CA ILE A 97 4.01 0.03 -21.17
C ILE A 97 4.83 0.36 -22.43
N ALA A 98 5.03 -0.60 -23.33
CA ALA A 98 5.79 -0.39 -24.56
C ALA A 98 5.22 0.75 -25.44
N LYS A 99 3.90 0.93 -25.48
CA LYS A 99 3.24 2.03 -26.22
C LYS A 99 3.53 3.42 -25.63
N HIS A 100 3.77 3.49 -24.32
CA HIS A 100 3.99 4.74 -23.59
C HIS A 100 5.47 5.14 -23.55
N GLY A 101 6.36 4.32 -24.11
CA GLY A 101 7.80 4.54 -24.04
C GLY A 101 8.36 4.29 -22.65
N ALA A 102 9.39 5.05 -22.25
CA ALA A 102 10.06 4.84 -20.98
C ALA A 102 9.20 5.33 -19.80
N VAL A 103 8.65 4.39 -19.03
CA VAL A 103 7.98 4.67 -17.76
C VAL A 103 9.00 4.49 -16.62
N ASN A 104 9.24 5.56 -15.87
CA ASN A 104 10.11 5.55 -14.70
C ASN A 104 9.29 5.86 -13.43
N LEU A 105 9.56 5.15 -12.34
CA LEU A 105 8.92 5.38 -11.03
C LEU A 105 9.96 5.46 -9.91
N VAL A 106 9.72 6.33 -8.95
CA VAL A 106 10.53 6.46 -7.74
C VAL A 106 9.66 6.16 -6.51
N ILE A 107 10.13 5.24 -5.66
CA ILE A 107 9.45 4.80 -4.44
C ILE A 107 10.18 5.38 -3.22
N GLY A 108 9.53 6.28 -2.50
CA GLY A 108 9.97 6.74 -1.20
C GLY A 108 9.63 5.70 -0.13
N LEU A 109 10.61 5.32 0.70
CA LEU A 109 10.41 4.43 1.84
C LEU A 109 10.31 5.27 3.10
N HIS A 110 9.17 5.21 3.80
CA HIS A 110 8.99 6.01 5.03
C HIS A 110 9.91 5.55 6.18
N SER A 111 10.54 4.37 6.08
CA SER A 111 11.46 3.86 7.09
C SER A 111 12.63 3.11 6.47
N ALA A 112 13.77 3.14 7.16
CA ALA A 112 14.94 2.33 6.86
C ALA A 112 14.81 0.87 7.34
N ALA A 113 13.69 0.50 7.99
CA ALA A 113 13.48 -0.87 8.46
C ALA A 113 13.58 -1.86 7.28
N PRO A 114 14.27 -3.01 7.46
CA PRO A 114 14.52 -3.97 6.37
C PRO A 114 13.29 -4.41 5.56
N SER A 115 12.11 -4.46 6.19
CA SER A 115 10.85 -4.80 5.52
C SER A 115 10.53 -3.86 4.35
N TYR A 116 10.79 -2.56 4.49
CA TYR A 116 10.50 -1.57 3.44
C TYR A 116 11.36 -1.80 2.21
N SER A 117 12.67 -1.98 2.42
CA SER A 117 13.59 -2.25 1.31
C SER A 117 13.25 -3.58 0.63
N ARG A 118 12.93 -4.62 1.41
CA ARG A 118 12.53 -5.92 0.86
C ARG A 118 11.27 -5.84 -0.01
N ILE A 119 10.22 -5.15 0.45
CA ILE A 119 8.99 -4.94 -0.32
C ILE A 119 9.29 -4.14 -1.60
N ALA A 120 10.06 -3.07 -1.48
CA ALA A 120 10.43 -2.24 -2.62
C ALA A 120 11.24 -3.00 -3.68
N ASP A 121 12.25 -3.78 -3.28
CA ASP A 121 13.07 -4.59 -4.19
C ASP A 121 12.22 -5.60 -4.96
N LEU A 122 11.28 -6.26 -4.29
CA LEU A 122 10.35 -7.20 -4.92
C LEU A 122 9.43 -6.49 -5.92
N MET A 123 8.85 -5.34 -5.55
CA MET A 123 8.03 -4.54 -6.48
C MET A 123 8.85 -4.04 -7.68
N ILE A 124 10.07 -3.56 -7.47
CA ILE A 124 10.97 -3.11 -8.53
C ILE A 124 11.26 -4.25 -9.50
N ALA A 125 11.54 -5.46 -8.98
CA ALA A 125 11.78 -6.63 -9.81
C ALA A 125 10.55 -6.97 -10.68
N GLN A 126 9.34 -6.93 -10.11
CA GLN A 126 8.11 -7.19 -10.87
C GLN A 126 7.82 -6.09 -11.91
N LEU A 127 8.04 -4.82 -11.56
CA LEU A 127 7.89 -3.68 -12.48
C LEU A 127 8.84 -3.79 -13.68
N ALA A 128 10.06 -4.27 -13.46
CA ALA A 128 11.02 -4.50 -14.53
C ALA A 128 10.53 -5.53 -15.55
N LEU A 129 9.74 -6.54 -15.14
CA LEU A 129 9.18 -7.55 -16.04
C LEU A 129 8.23 -6.97 -17.10
N ILE A 130 7.62 -5.82 -16.82
CA ILE A 130 6.73 -5.11 -17.75
C ILE A 130 7.42 -3.92 -18.44
N GLY A 131 8.72 -3.73 -18.23
CA GLY A 131 9.50 -2.64 -18.84
C GLY A 131 9.47 -1.31 -18.07
N VAL A 132 8.89 -1.27 -16.86
CA VAL A 132 8.93 -0.09 -15.99
C VAL A 132 10.26 -0.06 -15.25
N LYS A 133 10.94 1.09 -15.28
CA LYS A 133 12.17 1.30 -14.51
C LYS A 133 11.83 1.94 -13.17
N ALA A 134 11.99 1.19 -12.08
CA ALA A 134 11.71 1.69 -10.75
C ALA A 134 12.96 1.77 -9.89
N THR A 135 13.02 2.76 -9.01
CA THR A 135 14.05 2.91 -7.98
C THR A 135 13.40 3.20 -6.63
N ALA A 136 14.10 2.93 -5.54
CA ALA A 136 13.62 3.26 -4.20
C ALA A 136 14.71 3.95 -3.37
N TYR A 137 14.29 4.81 -2.45
CA TYR A 137 15.19 5.43 -1.47
C TYR A 137 14.46 5.67 -0.15
N VAL A 138 15.21 5.65 0.95
CA VAL A 138 14.67 5.97 2.28
C VAL A 138 14.47 7.46 2.42
N LEU A 139 13.25 7.87 2.75
CA LEU A 139 12.94 9.26 3.09
C LEU A 139 13.49 9.59 4.49
N PRO A 140 14.10 10.77 4.68
CA PRO A 140 14.42 11.27 6.01
C PRO A 140 13.17 11.33 6.90
N SER A 141 13.33 11.01 8.18
CA SER A 141 12.25 11.06 9.16
C SER A 141 11.59 12.43 9.15
N GLY A 142 10.27 12.47 8.97
CA GLY A 142 9.50 13.71 8.89
C GLY A 142 9.25 14.24 7.47
N ALA A 143 10.08 13.87 6.48
CA ALA A 143 9.91 14.34 5.10
C ALA A 143 8.61 13.84 4.46
N ALA A 144 8.11 12.67 4.88
CA ALA A 144 6.83 12.13 4.41
C ALA A 144 5.67 13.12 4.63
N TYR A 145 5.65 13.85 5.74
CA TYR A 145 4.55 14.75 6.09
C TYR A 145 4.52 16.05 5.27
N THR A 146 5.58 16.34 4.52
CA THR A 146 5.69 17.53 3.66
C THR A 146 5.62 17.20 2.17
N LEU A 147 5.38 15.93 1.80
CA LEU A 147 5.43 15.47 0.40
C LEU A 147 4.44 16.19 -0.52
N LYS A 148 3.28 16.61 0.00
CA LYS A 148 2.29 17.38 -0.76
C LYS A 148 2.82 18.74 -1.25
N ASP A 149 3.80 19.30 -0.53
CA ASP A 149 4.38 20.62 -0.80
C ASP A 149 5.83 20.50 -1.35
N ASP A 150 6.34 19.27 -1.49
CA ASP A 150 7.66 19.01 -2.07
C ASP A 150 7.63 19.29 -3.58
N PRO A 151 8.58 20.06 -4.13
CA PRO A 151 8.67 20.27 -5.58
C PRO A 151 9.11 19.03 -6.36
N ASN A 152 9.79 18.07 -5.73
CA ASN A 152 10.32 16.86 -6.35
C ASN A 152 10.07 15.58 -5.51
N PRO A 153 8.80 15.26 -5.17
CA PRO A 153 8.48 14.09 -4.36
C PRO A 153 8.67 12.79 -5.16
N PRO A 154 8.91 11.65 -4.48
CA PRO A 154 8.85 10.35 -5.13
C PRO A 154 7.46 10.12 -5.74
N ASP A 155 7.38 9.31 -6.79
CA ASP A 155 6.09 9.00 -7.44
C ASP A 155 5.15 8.21 -6.53
N LEU A 156 5.76 7.41 -5.65
CA LEU A 156 5.09 6.50 -4.73
C LEU A 156 5.67 6.65 -3.32
N LEU A 157 4.84 6.50 -2.28
CA LEU A 157 5.28 6.40 -0.89
C LEU A 157 4.84 5.04 -0.33
N LEU A 158 5.82 4.21 0.02
CA LEU A 158 5.59 3.01 0.82
C LEU A 158 5.63 3.40 2.29
N THR A 159 4.51 3.20 2.99
CA THR A 159 4.35 3.51 4.42
C THR A 159 3.53 2.42 5.11
N ILE A 160 3.54 2.44 6.43
CA ILE A 160 2.49 1.83 7.22
C ILE A 160 1.43 2.91 7.44
N ALA A 161 0.16 2.63 7.14
CA ALA A 161 -0.97 3.52 7.43
C ALA A 161 -1.97 2.82 8.36
N GLY A 162 -1.46 2.39 9.51
CA GLY A 162 -2.27 1.81 10.58
C GLY A 162 -3.08 2.89 11.30
N PRO A 163 -4.33 2.60 11.70
CA PRO A 163 -5.16 3.54 12.42
C PRO A 163 -4.86 3.52 13.92
N ASP A 164 -5.01 4.67 14.58
CA ASP A 164 -4.89 4.76 16.05
C ASP A 164 -6.16 4.26 16.78
N ALA A 165 -7.27 4.13 16.06
CA ALA A 165 -8.51 3.52 16.52
C ALA A 165 -8.97 2.46 15.52
N ALA A 166 -9.45 1.30 16.00
CA ALA A 166 -9.87 0.19 15.15
C ALA A 166 -11.25 0.42 14.51
N HIS A 167 -11.38 1.49 13.71
CA HIS A 167 -12.61 1.87 13.02
C HIS A 167 -12.29 2.44 11.61
N PRO A 168 -13.03 2.04 10.55
CA PRO A 168 -12.76 2.51 9.19
C PRO A 168 -12.82 4.04 9.03
N ASP A 169 -13.77 4.71 9.70
CA ASP A 169 -13.85 6.18 9.72
C ASP A 169 -12.55 6.84 10.18
N SER A 170 -11.96 6.34 11.27
CA SER A 170 -10.73 6.88 11.83
C SER A 170 -9.56 6.71 10.86
N GLN A 171 -9.51 5.60 10.14
CA GLN A 171 -8.48 5.39 9.13
C GLN A 171 -8.68 6.29 7.91
N ALA A 172 -9.91 6.35 7.38
CA ALA A 172 -10.23 7.16 6.23
C ALA A 172 -9.93 8.65 6.48
N LYS A 173 -10.35 9.17 7.64
CA LYS A 173 -10.09 10.56 8.03
C LYS A 173 -8.65 10.84 8.44
N ALA A 174 -7.87 9.81 8.77
CA ALA A 174 -6.44 9.97 9.02
C ALA A 174 -5.63 10.04 7.72
N PHE A 175 -6.00 9.28 6.68
CA PHE A 175 -5.14 9.06 5.50
C PHE A 175 -5.74 9.38 4.12
N PHE A 176 -7.04 9.20 3.92
CA PHE A 176 -7.62 9.10 2.56
C PHE A 176 -8.49 10.29 2.16
N THR A 177 -9.11 10.98 3.12
CA THR A 177 -9.96 12.12 2.80
C THR A 177 -9.14 13.36 2.42
N LYS A 178 -9.79 14.34 1.77
CA LYS A 178 -9.13 15.61 1.40
C LYS A 178 -8.42 16.30 2.56
N ASP A 179 -9.07 16.36 3.72
CA ASP A 179 -8.56 17.08 4.90
C ASP A 179 -7.77 16.16 5.86
N ALA A 180 -7.53 14.92 5.46
CA ALA A 180 -6.78 13.97 6.27
C ALA A 180 -5.33 14.46 6.49
N PRO A 181 -4.85 14.49 7.74
CA PRO A 181 -3.52 15.01 8.07
C PRO A 181 -2.39 14.17 7.44
N LEU A 182 -2.65 12.89 7.17
CA LEU A 182 -1.72 11.94 6.55
C LEU A 182 -2.11 11.60 5.12
N ASN A 183 -2.87 12.47 4.45
CA ASN A 183 -2.97 12.47 2.99
C ASN A 183 -1.67 13.00 2.39
N PHE A 184 -0.65 12.14 2.36
CA PHE A 184 0.74 12.51 2.10
C PHE A 184 0.95 13.28 0.80
N PHE A 185 0.16 13.00 -0.24
CA PHE A 185 0.26 13.67 -1.54
C PHE A 185 -0.92 14.61 -1.86
N GLY A 186 -1.86 14.79 -0.92
CA GLY A 186 -3.02 15.66 -1.12
C GLY A 186 -3.97 15.19 -2.24
N ARG A 187 -3.98 13.90 -2.59
CA ARG A 187 -4.95 13.38 -3.56
C ARG A 187 -6.32 13.33 -2.90
N ALA A 188 -7.34 13.84 -3.58
CA ALA A 188 -8.71 13.83 -3.08
C ALA A 188 -9.69 13.47 -4.19
N LEU A 189 -10.77 12.80 -3.81
CA LEU A 189 -11.90 12.53 -4.67
C LEU A 189 -13.18 12.92 -3.90
N PRO A 190 -13.89 14.00 -4.28
CA PRO A 190 -15.04 14.47 -3.51
C PRO A 190 -16.14 13.42 -3.31
N GLN A 191 -16.30 12.50 -4.25
CA GLN A 191 -17.26 11.40 -4.10
C GLN A 191 -16.83 10.41 -2.99
N ALA A 192 -15.53 10.14 -2.84
CA ALA A 192 -15.02 9.28 -1.78
C ALA A 192 -15.17 9.93 -0.40
N ASP A 193 -14.87 11.23 -0.30
CA ASP A 193 -15.07 12.00 0.94
C ASP A 193 -16.54 11.94 1.39
N ALA A 194 -17.49 12.15 0.46
CA ALA A 194 -18.91 12.10 0.77
C ALA A 194 -19.38 10.70 1.24
N ILE A 195 -18.78 9.63 0.70
CA ILE A 195 -19.05 8.26 1.13
C ILE A 195 -18.55 8.04 2.56
N VAL A 196 -17.31 8.46 2.86
CA VAL A 196 -16.71 8.37 4.20
C VAL A 196 -17.54 9.15 5.23
N ASP A 197 -17.93 10.38 4.90
CA ASP A 197 -18.75 11.21 5.77
C ASP A 197 -20.11 10.57 6.08
N ARG A 198 -20.77 10.01 5.05
CA ARG A 198 -22.03 9.28 5.23
C ARG A 198 -21.82 8.05 6.10
N ALA A 199 -20.80 7.25 5.80
CA ALA A 199 -20.52 6.00 6.51
C ALA A 199 -20.26 6.25 8.01
N GLY A 200 -19.54 7.32 8.35
CA GLY A 200 -19.27 7.70 9.73
C GLY A 200 -20.50 8.04 10.58
N GLN A 201 -21.67 8.24 9.97
CA GLN A 201 -22.95 8.48 10.67
C GLN A 201 -23.81 7.21 10.80
N VAL A 202 -23.43 6.11 10.15
CA VAL A 202 -24.19 4.86 10.15
C VAL A 202 -23.80 4.00 11.36
N THR A 203 -24.79 3.59 12.14
CA THR A 203 -24.61 2.79 13.36
C THR A 203 -24.77 1.29 13.12
N ASP A 204 -25.51 0.89 12.08
CA ASP A 204 -25.56 -0.50 11.64
C ASP A 204 -24.23 -0.87 11.00
N VAL A 205 -23.53 -1.83 11.59
CA VAL A 205 -22.17 -2.23 11.18
C VAL A 205 -22.14 -2.70 9.74
N LYS A 206 -23.15 -3.48 9.30
CA LYS A 206 -23.17 -4.05 7.96
C LYS A 206 -23.43 -2.99 6.90
N GLU A 207 -24.35 -2.07 7.15
CA GLU A 207 -24.62 -0.94 6.27
C GLU A 207 -23.42 0.02 6.20
N ARG A 208 -22.79 0.30 7.35
CA ARG A 208 -21.58 1.12 7.44
C ARG A 208 -20.44 0.52 6.62
N ASP A 209 -20.15 -0.77 6.82
CA ASP A 209 -19.03 -1.44 6.19
C ASP A 209 -19.22 -1.54 4.67
N ALA A 210 -20.46 -1.72 4.20
CA ALA A 210 -20.78 -1.68 2.77
C ALA A 210 -20.53 -0.32 2.11
N LEU A 211 -20.46 0.77 2.89
CA LEU A 211 -20.08 2.09 2.37
C LEU A 211 -18.56 2.28 2.33
N TYR A 212 -17.80 1.63 3.22
CA TYR A 212 -16.33 1.73 3.23
C TYR A 212 -15.65 0.82 2.21
N GLU A 213 -16.37 -0.15 1.65
CA GLU A 213 -15.94 -1.03 0.57
C GLU A 213 -15.88 -0.33 -0.80
#